data_AF-A0A6I1GEG5-F1
#
_entry.id   AF-A0A6I1GEG5-F1
#
_cell.length_a   1.000
_cell.length_b   1.000
_cell.length_c   1.000
_cell.angle_alpha   90.00
_cell.angle_beta   90.00
_cell.angle_gamma   90.00
#
_symmetry.space_group_name_H-M   'P 1'
#
loop_
_entity.id
_entity.type
_entity.pdbx_description
1 polymer ?
#
loop_
_entity_poly.entity_id
_entity_poly.type
_entity_poly.pdbx_seq_one_letter_code
_entity_poly.pdbx_strand_id
1 'polypeptide(L)'
;MPSMFKSNEVQVSEILRHGAVDFMTGQAMDFVNFTDQSVDIHHFFPAKYCQKMSYDRHKWNSIVNKTPITAHTNRVVGGAAPSEYMDNIERDGHVTQEDLDRFLATHLVDVDAMRRDDFDTYFIERAKALLELISDAMGKAVTNRAGQDVLTQFGAALE
;
A
#
# COMPACT_ATOMS: atom_id res chain seq x y z
N MET A 1 2.01 -8.07 -14.51
CA MET A 1 1.09 -6.97 -14.12
C MET A 1 0.09 -6.78 -15.24
N PRO A 2 -1.24 -6.85 -14.98
CA PRO A 2 -2.22 -6.38 -15.96
C PRO A 2 -1.81 -5.01 -16.48
N SER A 3 -2.20 -4.64 -17.71
CA SER A 3 -1.78 -3.37 -18.31
C SER A 3 -2.01 -2.15 -17.40
N MET A 4 -3.06 -2.18 -16.57
CA MET A 4 -3.37 -1.17 -15.55
C MET A 4 -2.35 -1.03 -14.42
N PHE A 5 -1.61 -2.09 -14.07
CA PHE A 5 -0.58 -2.06 -13.03
C PHE A 5 0.84 -1.84 -13.59
N LYS A 6 0.97 -1.37 -14.84
CA LYS A 6 2.28 -1.17 -15.48
C LYS A 6 2.87 0.24 -15.26
N SER A 7 2.04 1.24 -14.98
CA SER A 7 2.51 2.60 -14.68
C SER A 7 2.40 2.89 -13.19
N ASN A 8 3.53 2.81 -12.49
CA ASN A 8 3.59 3.14 -11.06
C ASN A 8 3.10 4.57 -10.79
N GLU A 9 3.36 5.50 -11.71
CA GLU A 9 2.98 6.91 -11.57
C GLU A 9 1.47 7.12 -11.55
N VAL A 10 0.73 6.43 -12.43
CA VAL A 10 -0.75 6.54 -12.47
C VAL A 10 -1.35 6.07 -11.16
N GLN A 11 -0.84 4.98 -10.61
CA GLN A 11 -1.42 4.35 -9.41
C GLN A 11 -1.12 5.15 -8.15
N VAL A 12 0.11 5.64 -8.01
CA VAL A 12 0.45 6.59 -6.94
C VAL A 12 -0.40 7.84 -7.07
N SER A 13 -0.61 8.35 -8.30
CA SER A 13 -1.43 9.54 -8.51
C SER A 13 -2.89 9.34 -8.06
N GLU A 14 -3.49 8.17 -8.30
CA GLU A 14 -4.84 7.89 -7.83
C GLU A 14 -4.89 7.73 -6.30
N ILE A 15 -3.90 7.07 -5.68
CA ILE A 15 -3.81 6.96 -4.21
C ILE A 15 -3.76 8.36 -3.57
N LEU A 16 -2.96 9.27 -4.13
CA LEU A 16 -2.91 10.66 -3.66
C LEU A 16 -4.26 11.37 -3.83
N ARG A 17 -4.94 11.21 -4.98
CA ARG A 17 -6.27 11.79 -5.21
C ARG A 17 -7.36 11.18 -4.32
N HIS A 18 -7.21 9.93 -3.91
CA HIS A 18 -8.11 9.27 -2.97
C HIS A 18 -8.02 9.87 -1.56
N GLY A 19 -6.99 10.67 -1.27
CA GLY A 19 -6.83 11.36 0.01
C GLY A 19 -5.93 10.61 0.99
N ALA A 20 -4.93 9.89 0.47
CA ALA A 20 -3.89 9.29 1.30
C ALA A 20 -3.24 10.32 2.25
N VAL A 21 -3.05 9.93 3.51
CA VAL A 21 -2.39 10.77 4.53
C VAL A 21 -1.17 10.06 5.13
N ASP A 22 -0.20 10.81 5.63
CA ASP A 22 0.98 10.24 6.29
C ASP A 22 0.61 9.52 7.59
N PHE A 23 1.23 8.37 7.85
CA PHE A 23 0.85 7.48 8.95
C PHE A 23 1.09 8.07 10.34
N MET A 24 2.10 8.93 10.48
CA MET A 24 2.53 9.45 11.78
C MET A 24 2.00 10.85 12.07
N THR A 25 1.45 11.54 11.06
CA THR A 25 1.04 12.94 11.20
C THR A 25 -0.38 13.19 10.76
N GLY A 26 -0.98 12.29 9.96
CA GLY A 26 -2.27 12.52 9.32
C GLY A 26 -2.25 13.65 8.29
N GLN A 27 -1.08 14.18 7.95
CA GLN A 27 -0.93 15.22 6.94
C GLN A 27 -1.26 14.64 5.56
N ALA A 28 -2.01 15.40 4.76
CA ALA A 28 -2.34 15.01 3.40
C ALA A 28 -1.07 14.75 2.57
N MET A 29 -1.02 13.59 1.94
CA MET A 29 -0.05 13.30 0.90
C MET A 29 -0.57 13.94 -0.38
N ASP A 30 0.15 14.93 -0.89
CA ASP A 30 -0.22 15.62 -2.13
C ASP A 30 0.99 15.75 -3.08
N PHE A 31 0.70 16.15 -4.32
CA PHE A 31 1.72 16.32 -5.35
C PHE A 31 2.74 17.42 -5.03
N VAL A 32 2.38 18.39 -4.18
CA VAL A 32 3.26 19.49 -3.80
C VAL A 32 4.35 18.98 -2.86
N ASN A 33 3.95 18.22 -1.83
CA ASN A 33 4.86 17.55 -0.90
C ASN A 33 5.71 16.49 -1.62
N PHE A 34 5.16 15.83 -2.65
CA PHE A 34 5.88 14.87 -3.49
C PHE A 34 7.06 15.47 -4.26
N THR A 35 6.93 16.71 -4.75
CA THR A 35 8.00 17.38 -5.52
C THR A 35 9.15 17.92 -4.67
N ASP A 36 8.92 18.18 -3.38
CA ASP A 36 9.93 18.76 -2.47
C ASP A 36 10.84 17.71 -1.80
N GLN A 37 10.92 16.50 -2.38
CA GLN A 37 11.71 15.35 -1.87
C GLN A 37 11.31 14.87 -0.46
N SER A 38 10.17 15.32 0.06
CA SER A 38 9.69 14.95 1.40
C SER A 38 8.91 13.62 1.42
N VAL A 39 8.56 13.09 0.25
CA VAL A 39 7.75 11.86 0.09
C VAL A 39 8.55 10.76 -0.59
N ASP A 40 8.62 9.62 0.06
CA ASP A 40 9.20 8.38 -0.46
C ASP A 40 8.08 7.41 -0.86
N ILE A 41 8.29 6.64 -1.95
CA ILE A 41 7.47 5.46 -2.24
C ILE A 41 8.10 4.28 -1.50
N HIS A 42 7.48 3.89 -0.39
CA HIS A 42 7.98 2.80 0.44
C HIS A 42 7.06 1.58 0.39
N HIS A 43 7.59 0.44 0.80
CA HIS A 43 6.80 -0.78 0.90
C HIS A 43 5.99 -0.82 2.20
N PHE A 44 4.74 -1.27 2.14
CA PHE A 44 3.95 -1.58 3.34
C PHE A 44 4.56 -2.75 4.10
N PHE A 45 4.78 -3.87 3.42
CA PHE A 45 5.62 -4.95 3.92
C PHE A 45 7.05 -4.72 3.42
N PRO A 46 8.00 -4.29 4.28
CA PRO A 46 9.32 -3.89 3.84
C PRO A 46 10.10 -5.02 3.16
N ALA A 47 10.90 -4.67 2.15
CA ALA A 47 11.64 -5.66 1.35
C ALA A 47 12.49 -6.61 2.19
N LYS A 48 13.13 -6.12 3.27
CA LYS A 48 13.91 -6.94 4.20
C LYS A 48 13.05 -7.99 4.90
N TYR A 49 11.85 -7.62 5.34
CA TYR A 49 10.90 -8.55 5.94
C TYR A 49 10.43 -9.58 4.91
N CYS A 50 9.99 -9.15 3.73
CA CYS A 50 9.53 -10.07 2.68
C CYS A 50 10.60 -11.07 2.22
N GLN A 51 11.86 -10.63 2.13
CA GLN A 51 13.00 -11.51 1.82
C GLN A 51 13.20 -12.57 2.89
N LYS A 52 13.13 -12.18 4.18
CA LYS A 52 13.22 -13.11 5.31
C LYS A 52 12.09 -14.15 5.28
N MET A 53 10.89 -13.73 4.93
CA MET A 53 9.71 -14.60 4.83
C MET A 53 9.64 -15.40 3.52
N SER A 54 10.59 -15.21 2.60
CA SER A 54 10.61 -15.88 1.29
C SER A 54 9.36 -15.63 0.44
N TYR A 55 8.74 -14.45 0.59
CA TYR A 55 7.62 -14.07 -0.27
C TYR A 55 8.06 -13.84 -1.72
N ASP A 56 7.16 -14.10 -2.67
CA ASP A 56 7.42 -13.89 -4.09
C ASP A 56 7.75 -12.43 -4.37
N ARG A 57 8.94 -12.20 -4.96
CA ARG A 57 9.42 -10.88 -5.38
C ARG A 57 8.49 -10.18 -6.36
N HIS A 58 7.78 -10.92 -7.19
CA HIS A 58 6.80 -10.33 -8.09
C HIS A 58 5.63 -9.70 -7.34
N LYS A 59 5.26 -10.23 -6.16
CA LYS A 59 4.25 -9.65 -5.28
C LYS A 59 4.82 -8.51 -4.45
N TRP A 60 5.84 -8.76 -3.61
CA TRP A 60 6.27 -7.74 -2.65
C TRP A 60 6.98 -6.55 -3.28
N ASN A 61 7.56 -6.67 -4.48
CA ASN A 61 8.15 -5.51 -5.17
C ASN A 61 7.19 -4.77 -6.11
N SER A 62 5.92 -5.18 -6.12
CA SER A 62 4.86 -4.56 -6.92
C SER A 62 4.37 -3.24 -6.30
N ILE A 63 3.62 -2.46 -7.08
CA ILE A 63 2.93 -1.27 -6.60
C ILE A 63 1.85 -1.57 -5.54
N VAL A 64 1.27 -2.78 -5.57
CA VAL A 64 0.28 -3.24 -4.58
C VAL A 64 0.91 -3.35 -3.19
N ASN A 65 2.23 -3.47 -3.09
CA ASN A 65 2.93 -3.41 -1.81
C ASN A 65 3.63 -2.07 -1.57
N LYS A 66 3.29 -1.00 -2.30
CA LYS A 66 3.95 0.31 -2.18
C LYS A 66 2.98 1.46 -1.98
N THR A 67 3.46 2.52 -1.33
CA THR A 67 2.66 3.72 -1.04
C THR A 67 3.54 4.95 -0.79
N PRO A 68 3.03 6.16 -1.05
CA PRO A 68 3.72 7.38 -0.66
C PRO A 68 3.62 7.59 0.86
N ILE A 69 4.76 7.83 1.51
CA ILE A 69 4.85 8.26 2.91
C ILE A 69 5.92 9.34 3.05
N THR A 70 5.92 10.10 4.14
CA THR A 70 7.01 11.06 4.34
C THR A 70 8.34 10.34 4.61
N ALA A 71 9.45 11.00 4.30
CA ALA A 71 10.79 10.48 4.59
C ALA A 71 11.00 10.21 6.10
N HIS A 72 10.31 10.95 6.97
CA HIS A 72 10.34 10.70 8.42
C HIS A 72 9.67 9.37 8.77
N THR A 73 8.44 9.17 8.28
CA THR A 73 7.70 7.92 8.43
C THR A 73 8.44 6.72 7.85
N ASN A 74 9.05 6.90 6.67
CA ASN A 74 9.88 5.87 6.04
C ASN A 74 11.02 5.38 6.96
N ARG A 75 11.71 6.30 7.64
CA ARG A 75 12.77 5.93 8.59
C ARG A 75 12.25 5.14 9.79
N VAL A 76 11.04 5.42 10.26
CA VAL A 76 10.42 4.71 11.39
C VAL A 76 9.92 3.33 10.97
N VAL A 77 9.28 3.21 9.80
CA VAL A 77 8.85 1.94 9.22
C VAL A 77 10.05 1.00 9.02
N GLY A 78 11.12 1.52 8.40
CA GLY A 78 12.35 0.79 8.22
C GLY A 78 12.16 -0.56 7.50
N GLY A 79 12.70 -1.63 8.09
CA GLY A 79 12.71 -2.98 7.53
C GLY A 79 11.94 -4.03 8.33
N ALA A 80 11.14 -3.61 9.32
CA ALA A 80 10.40 -4.45 10.25
C ALA A 80 9.09 -4.96 9.64
N ALA A 81 8.42 -5.91 10.29
CA ALA A 81 7.08 -6.33 9.88
C ALA A 81 6.05 -5.19 10.11
N PRO A 82 4.91 -5.17 9.39
CA PRO A 82 3.81 -4.25 9.66
C PRO A 82 3.38 -4.15 11.13
N SER A 83 3.09 -5.27 11.78
CA SER A 83 2.72 -5.29 13.19
C SER A 83 3.77 -4.57 14.06
N GLU A 84 5.06 -4.88 13.84
CA GLU A 84 6.17 -4.34 14.61
C GLU A 84 6.32 -2.82 14.43
N TYR A 85 6.28 -2.30 13.19
CA TYR A 85 6.44 -0.85 13.01
C TYR A 85 5.20 -0.07 13.43
N MET A 86 4.00 -0.66 13.31
CA MET A 86 2.76 -0.02 13.77
C MET A 86 2.79 0.13 15.30
N ASP A 87 3.17 -0.93 16.01
CA ASP A 87 3.37 -0.90 17.46
C ASP A 87 4.43 0.13 17.86
N ASN A 88 5.50 0.28 17.08
CA ASN A 88 6.53 1.29 17.34
C ASN A 88 6.01 2.71 17.15
N ILE A 89 5.27 2.99 16.07
CA ILE A 89 4.66 4.31 15.80
C ILE A 89 3.74 4.73 16.96
N GLU A 90 2.92 3.79 17.43
CA GLU A 90 1.98 4.01 18.53
C GLU A 90 2.70 4.22 19.85
N ARG A 91 3.68 3.36 20.18
CA ARG A 91 4.44 3.43 21.45
C ARG A 91 5.27 4.71 21.56
N ASP A 92 5.85 5.16 20.45
CA ASP A 92 6.69 6.36 20.43
C ASP A 92 5.84 7.66 20.48
N GLY A 93 4.50 7.52 20.55
CA GLY A 93 3.56 8.61 20.84
C GLY A 93 3.29 9.51 19.65
N HIS A 94 3.57 9.05 18.43
CA HIS A 94 3.34 9.83 17.22
C HIS A 94 1.85 10.00 16.91
N VAL A 95 1.08 8.92 17.03
CA VAL A 95 -0.37 8.87 16.79
C VAL A 95 -1.01 7.84 17.72
N THR A 96 -2.33 7.97 17.93
CA THR A 96 -3.10 6.90 18.60
C THR A 96 -3.24 5.69 17.68
N GLN A 97 -3.50 4.51 18.25
CA GLN A 97 -3.81 3.30 17.48
C GLN A 97 -4.98 3.53 16.51
N GLU A 98 -6.05 4.17 16.98
CA GLU A 98 -7.24 4.50 16.20
C GLU A 98 -6.93 5.44 15.02
N ASP A 99 -6.09 6.47 15.26
CA ASP A 99 -5.67 7.37 14.20
C ASP A 99 -4.77 6.68 13.18
N LEU A 100 -3.83 5.84 13.63
CA LEU A 100 -2.97 5.08 12.72
C LEU A 100 -3.79 4.16 11.82
N ASP A 101 -4.77 3.45 12.38
CA ASP A 101 -5.68 2.59 11.62
C ASP A 101 -6.45 3.40 10.57
N ARG A 102 -7.01 4.53 10.98
CA ARG A 102 -7.72 5.44 10.08
C ARG A 102 -6.81 6.00 8.98
N PHE A 103 -5.57 6.33 9.30
CA PHE A 103 -4.60 6.85 8.33
C PHE A 103 -4.15 5.79 7.34
N LEU A 104 -3.83 4.58 7.80
CA LEU A 104 -3.49 3.46 6.92
C LEU A 104 -4.64 3.12 5.96
N ALA A 105 -5.88 3.12 6.44
CA ALA A 105 -7.06 2.86 5.62
C ALA A 105 -7.19 3.82 4.42
N THR A 106 -6.70 5.07 4.52
CA THR A 106 -6.70 6.03 3.39
C THR A 106 -5.83 5.58 2.21
N HIS A 107 -4.97 4.57 2.39
CA HIS A 107 -4.13 4.01 1.33
C HIS A 107 -4.69 2.71 0.74
N LEU A 108 -5.96 2.41 1.01
CA LEU A 108 -6.70 1.26 0.49
C LEU A 108 -6.10 -0.07 0.93
N VAL A 109 -5.74 -0.18 2.20
CA VAL A 109 -5.18 -1.39 2.80
C VAL A 109 -6.18 -2.05 3.75
N ASP A 110 -6.12 -3.37 3.88
CA ASP A 110 -6.74 -4.08 4.98
C ASP A 110 -5.85 -3.96 6.22
N VAL A 111 -6.27 -3.12 7.17
CA VAL A 111 -5.50 -2.80 8.37
C VAL A 111 -5.37 -3.99 9.32
N ASP A 112 -6.40 -4.82 9.41
CA ASP A 112 -6.38 -6.03 10.25
C ASP A 112 -5.36 -7.05 9.73
N ALA A 113 -5.29 -7.23 8.40
CA ALA A 113 -4.28 -8.06 7.76
C ALA A 113 -2.87 -7.52 8.00
N MET A 114 -2.69 -6.19 7.96
CA MET A 114 -1.41 -5.56 8.31
C MET A 114 -1.03 -5.82 9.77
N ARG A 115 -1.93 -5.61 10.73
CA ARG A 115 -1.66 -5.88 12.15
C ARG A 115 -1.32 -7.34 12.46
N ARG A 116 -1.75 -8.28 11.61
CA ARG A 116 -1.43 -9.72 11.72
C ARG A 116 -0.26 -10.17 10.86
N ASP A 117 0.40 -9.25 10.15
CA ASP A 117 1.41 -9.54 9.12
C ASP A 117 0.94 -10.54 8.04
N ASP A 118 -0.38 -10.59 7.79
CA ASP A 118 -1.03 -11.46 6.82
C ASP A 118 -0.85 -10.90 5.41
N PHE A 119 0.31 -11.19 4.84
CA PHE A 119 0.72 -10.65 3.54
C PHE A 119 -0.25 -11.02 2.41
N ASP A 120 -0.75 -12.27 2.38
CA ASP A 120 -1.60 -12.72 1.27
C ASP A 120 -2.99 -12.06 1.32
N THR A 121 -3.63 -11.98 2.49
CA THR A 121 -4.90 -11.25 2.62
C THR A 121 -4.72 -9.77 2.29
N TYR A 122 -3.72 -9.12 2.88
CA TYR A 122 -3.41 -7.71 2.59
C TYR A 122 -3.22 -7.48 1.09
N PHE A 123 -2.44 -8.34 0.44
CA PHE A 123 -2.07 -8.15 -0.96
C PHE A 123 -3.27 -8.28 -1.90
N ILE A 124 -4.12 -9.27 -1.66
CA ILE A 124 -5.31 -9.49 -2.49
C ILE A 124 -6.33 -8.38 -2.29
N GLU A 125 -6.65 -8.04 -1.04
CA GLU A 125 -7.67 -7.01 -0.76
C GLU A 125 -7.22 -5.63 -1.25
N ARG A 126 -5.95 -5.29 -1.08
CA ARG A 126 -5.41 -4.05 -1.65
C ARG A 126 -5.39 -4.08 -3.18
N ALA A 127 -5.06 -5.21 -3.81
CA ALA A 127 -5.11 -5.32 -5.27
C ALA A 127 -6.52 -5.06 -5.83
N LYS A 128 -7.56 -5.58 -5.16
CA LYS A 128 -8.96 -5.32 -5.50
C LYS A 128 -9.31 -3.84 -5.32
N ALA A 129 -8.98 -3.25 -4.18
CA ALA A 129 -9.29 -1.85 -3.89
C ALA A 129 -8.61 -0.88 -4.87
N LEU A 130 -7.34 -1.12 -5.21
CA LEU A 130 -6.63 -0.36 -6.25
C LEU A 130 -7.26 -0.54 -7.62
N LEU A 131 -7.72 -1.75 -7.96
CA LEU A 131 -8.38 -2.01 -9.24
C LEU A 131 -9.68 -1.21 -9.37
N GLU A 132 -10.49 -1.17 -8.31
CA GLU A 132 -11.71 -0.33 -8.26
C GLU A 132 -11.36 1.15 -8.41
N LEU A 133 -10.39 1.64 -7.63
CA LEU A 133 -9.98 3.04 -7.70
C LEU A 133 -9.60 3.47 -9.12
N ILE A 134 -8.84 2.63 -9.82
CA ILE A 134 -8.40 2.91 -11.20
C ILE A 134 -9.58 2.76 -12.18
N SER A 135 -10.44 1.76 -11.99
CA SER A 135 -11.65 1.56 -12.80
C SER A 135 -12.55 2.78 -12.77
N ASP A 136 -12.77 3.34 -11.57
CA ASP A 136 -13.56 4.54 -11.34
C ASP A 136 -12.91 5.77 -11.97
N ALA A 137 -11.61 5.97 -11.75
CA ALA A 137 -10.86 7.08 -12.34
C ALA A 137 -10.86 7.05 -13.88
N MET A 138 -10.86 5.86 -14.49
CA MET A 138 -10.92 5.67 -15.94
C MET A 138 -12.34 5.69 -16.51
N GLY A 139 -13.37 5.62 -15.66
CA GLY A 139 -14.77 5.47 -16.07
C GLY A 139 -15.02 4.19 -16.89
N LYS A 140 -14.24 3.14 -16.64
CA LYS A 140 -14.28 1.88 -17.42
C LYS A 140 -14.17 0.67 -16.52
N ALA A 141 -15.20 -0.17 -16.54
CA ALA A 141 -15.20 -1.44 -15.82
C ALA A 141 -14.08 -2.37 -16.29
N VAL A 142 -13.33 -2.92 -15.34
CA VAL A 142 -12.37 -4.00 -15.59
C VAL A 142 -13.10 -5.34 -15.57
N THR A 143 -13.19 -5.99 -16.73
CA THR A 143 -14.03 -7.19 -16.93
C THR A 143 -13.29 -8.52 -16.75
N ASN A 144 -11.96 -8.55 -16.76
CA ASN A 144 -11.16 -9.79 -16.66
C ASN A 144 -10.51 -9.97 -15.27
N ARG A 145 -11.32 -9.98 -14.20
CA ARG A 145 -10.84 -10.05 -12.81
C ARG A 145 -10.49 -11.47 -12.33
N ALA A 146 -10.95 -12.49 -13.03
CA ALA A 146 -10.66 -13.90 -12.79
C ALA A 146 -9.85 -14.55 -13.92
N GLY A 147 -9.26 -13.75 -14.82
CA GLY A 147 -8.49 -14.24 -15.95
C GLY A 147 -7.25 -15.03 -15.54
N GLN A 148 -6.77 -15.91 -16.43
CA GLN A 148 -5.58 -16.72 -16.18
C GLN A 148 -4.33 -15.87 -15.88
N ASP A 149 -4.23 -14.69 -16.48
CA ASP A 149 -3.18 -13.71 -16.22
C ASP A 149 -3.26 -13.11 -14.81
N VAL A 150 -4.48 -12.87 -14.31
CA VAL A 150 -4.71 -12.42 -12.93
C VAL A 150 -4.36 -13.52 -11.94
N LEU A 151 -4.86 -14.74 -12.15
CA LEU A 151 -4.57 -15.88 -11.27
C LEU A 151 -3.07 -16.17 -11.20
N THR A 152 -2.39 -16.17 -12.34
CA THR A 152 -0.94 -16.43 -12.41
C THR A 152 -0.14 -15.40 -11.61
N GLN A 153 -0.64 -14.16 -11.55
CA GLN A 153 0.12 -13.08 -10.98
C GLN A 153 -0.21 -12.78 -9.51
N PHE A 154 -1.48 -12.82 -9.15
CA PHE A 154 -1.93 -12.50 -7.79
C PHE A 154 -2.09 -13.78 -6.95
N GLY A 155 -2.26 -14.94 -7.59
CA GLY A 155 -2.55 -16.20 -6.92
C GLY A 155 -4.03 -16.37 -6.56
N ALA A 156 -4.87 -15.38 -6.87
CA ALA A 156 -6.31 -15.38 -6.64
C ALA A 156 -7.02 -14.47 -7.67
N ALA A 157 -8.34 -14.64 -7.80
CA ALA A 157 -9.17 -13.71 -8.55
C ALA A 157 -9.32 -12.39 -7.77
N LEU A 158 -9.52 -11.29 -8.50
CA LEU A 158 -9.74 -9.94 -7.95
C LEU A 158 -11.21 -9.50 -8.09
N GLU A 159 -12.11 -10.46 -7.89
CA GLU A 159 -13.56 -10.22 -7.82
C GLU A 159 -13.96 -9.55 -6.50
#